data_AF-A0A7W7HKA2-F1
#
_entry.id   AF-A0A7W7HKA2-F1
#
_cell.length_a   1.000
_cell.length_b   1.000
_cell.length_c   1.000
_cell.angle_alpha   90.00
_cell.angle_beta   90.00
_cell.angle_gamma   90.00
#
_symmetry.space_group_name_H-M   'P 1'
#
loop_
_entity.id
_entity.type
_entity.pdbx_description
1 polymer ?
#
loop_
_entity_poly.entity_id
_entity_poly.type
_entity_poly.pdbx_seq_one_letter_code
_entity_poly.pdbx_strand_id
1 'polypeptide(L)'
;MEISSDVLRAAAADPASPAWKVVWEQSCDQGVCDPASAALLPWLATTIRAFAGGRRETPLALAGLIAVDATDADRAAYGGDIETLHRLAVDRLPEASDDSAFVYLLQAVLGLEGDEVWGKELDHLNDGEVDVHCPECGEEILLGLTDESEIAPGLSSELSARLHAEAVRAGREAVAVGLTRLFGRLACHECGGSFPVADNLAGVSYP
;
A
#
# COMPACT_ATOMS: atom_id res chain seq x y z
N MET A 1 -9.14 9.80 -18.99
CA MET A 1 -9.29 10.58 -17.74
C MET A 1 -9.19 12.08 -18.02
N GLU A 2 -10.15 12.90 -17.58
CA GLU A 2 -10.10 14.37 -17.67
C GLU A 2 -10.42 15.01 -16.31
N ILE A 3 -9.41 15.17 -15.45
CA ILE A 3 -9.56 15.89 -14.19
C ILE A 3 -9.55 17.40 -14.48
N SER A 4 -10.59 18.10 -14.03
CA SER A 4 -10.69 19.56 -14.24
C SER A 4 -9.50 20.31 -13.63
N SER A 5 -9.00 21.33 -14.34
CA SER A 5 -7.93 22.21 -13.86
C SER A 5 -8.28 22.89 -12.52
N ASP A 6 -9.56 23.17 -12.26
CA ASP A 6 -9.99 23.78 -11.01
C ASP A 6 -9.85 22.82 -9.83
N VAL A 7 -10.10 21.53 -10.05
CA VAL A 7 -9.91 20.47 -9.04
C VAL A 7 -8.42 20.32 -8.72
N LEU A 8 -7.56 20.22 -9.75
CA LEU A 8 -6.11 20.12 -9.54
C LEU A 8 -5.55 21.36 -8.83
N ARG A 9 -6.05 22.56 -9.14
CA ARG A 9 -5.62 23.79 -8.46
C ARG A 9 -6.04 23.80 -6.99
N ALA A 10 -7.27 23.37 -6.69
CA ALA A 10 -7.77 23.28 -5.32
C ALA A 10 -7.01 22.22 -4.49
N ALA A 11 -6.63 21.10 -5.10
CA ALA A 11 -5.80 20.07 -4.47
C ALA A 11 -4.37 20.57 -4.21
N ALA A 12 -3.79 21.30 -5.16
CA ALA A 12 -2.43 21.83 -5.04
C ALA A 12 -2.30 23.00 -4.04
N ALA A 13 -3.41 23.64 -3.66
CA ALA A 13 -3.40 24.74 -2.69
C ALA A 13 -3.31 24.27 -1.23
N ASP A 14 -3.85 23.09 -0.92
CA ASP A 14 -3.91 22.55 0.44
C ASP A 14 -3.89 21.02 0.36
N PRO A 15 -2.94 20.34 1.03
CA PRO A 15 -2.90 18.89 0.99
C PRO A 15 -4.06 18.22 1.75
N ALA A 16 -4.79 18.96 2.59
CA ALA A 16 -6.01 18.50 3.25
C ALA A 16 -7.28 18.85 2.45
N SER A 17 -7.15 19.40 1.25
CA SER A 17 -8.27 19.82 0.42
C SER A 17 -9.18 18.63 0.08
N PRO A 18 -10.51 18.78 0.16
CA PRO A 18 -11.45 17.75 -0.30
C PRO A 18 -11.35 17.47 -1.80
N ALA A 19 -10.69 18.35 -2.57
CA ALA A 19 -10.40 18.11 -3.98
C ALA A 19 -9.54 16.86 -4.20
N TRP A 20 -8.71 16.45 -3.23
CA TRP A 20 -7.93 15.21 -3.32
C TRP A 20 -8.81 13.97 -3.47
N LYS A 21 -9.99 13.95 -2.82
CA LYS A 21 -10.97 12.86 -2.99
C LYS A 21 -11.45 12.77 -4.44
N VAL A 22 -11.72 13.91 -5.07
CA VAL A 22 -12.17 13.97 -6.48
C VAL A 22 -11.05 13.54 -7.43
N VAL A 23 -9.80 13.95 -7.17
CA VAL A 23 -8.64 13.47 -7.94
C VAL A 23 -8.54 11.95 -7.82
N TRP A 24 -8.62 11.42 -6.60
CA TRP A 24 -8.55 9.97 -6.35
C TRP A 24 -9.64 9.20 -7.09
N GLU A 25 -10.91 9.55 -6.89
CA GLU A 25 -12.07 8.86 -7.49
C GLU A 25 -12.08 8.94 -9.02
N GLN A 26 -11.42 9.93 -9.63
CA GLN A 26 -11.30 10.05 -11.08
C GLN A 26 -10.06 9.35 -11.65
N SER A 27 -9.07 9.06 -10.80
CA SER A 27 -7.85 8.35 -11.18
C SER A 27 -7.94 6.86 -10.97
N CYS A 28 -8.63 6.42 -9.91
CA CYS A 28 -8.66 5.05 -9.46
C CYS A 28 -10.06 4.66 -8.97
N ASP A 29 -10.48 3.44 -9.28
CA ASP A 29 -11.73 2.84 -8.85
C ASP A 29 -11.45 1.47 -8.22
N GLN A 30 -12.03 1.22 -7.04
CA GLN A 30 -11.86 -0.01 -6.25
C GLN A 30 -10.39 -0.51 -6.14
N GLY A 31 -9.44 0.41 -5.89
CA GLY A 31 -8.03 0.05 -5.72
C GLY A 31 -7.24 -0.18 -7.02
N VAL A 32 -7.85 0.05 -8.19
CA VAL A 32 -7.19 -0.03 -9.50
C VAL A 32 -7.24 1.32 -10.19
N CYS A 33 -6.09 1.80 -10.69
CA CYS A 33 -6.01 3.05 -11.39
C CYS A 33 -6.18 2.90 -12.91
N ASP A 34 -6.82 3.87 -13.55
CA ASP A 34 -6.81 4.01 -15.02
C ASP A 34 -5.34 4.17 -15.47
N PRO A 35 -4.83 3.44 -16.47
CA PRO A 35 -3.46 3.60 -16.96
C PRO A 35 -3.10 5.04 -17.35
N ALA A 36 -4.07 5.83 -17.82
CA ALA A 36 -3.86 7.24 -18.14
C ALA A 36 -3.52 8.09 -16.90
N SER A 37 -3.79 7.60 -15.68
CA SER A 37 -3.45 8.26 -14.41
C SER A 37 -1.95 8.39 -14.19
N ALA A 38 -1.11 7.58 -14.84
CA ALA A 38 0.35 7.74 -14.78
C ALA A 38 0.81 9.14 -15.19
N ALA A 39 0.08 9.82 -16.09
CA ALA A 39 0.36 11.19 -16.50
C ALA A 39 0.25 12.22 -15.35
N LEU A 40 -0.32 11.86 -14.20
CA LEU A 40 -0.38 12.71 -13.01
C LEU A 40 0.89 12.67 -12.17
N LEU A 41 1.76 11.68 -12.33
CA LEU A 41 2.97 11.52 -11.51
C LEU A 41 3.87 12.78 -11.50
N PRO A 42 4.13 13.46 -12.64
CA PRO A 42 4.92 14.70 -12.61
C PRO A 42 4.23 15.85 -11.85
N TRP A 43 2.91 15.94 -11.96
CA TRP A 43 2.12 16.94 -11.25
C TRP A 43 2.12 16.65 -9.74
N LEU A 44 1.96 15.39 -9.33
CA LEU A 44 2.03 14.95 -7.94
C LEU A 44 3.41 15.25 -7.35
N ALA A 45 4.49 14.89 -8.05
CA ALA A 45 5.86 15.12 -7.59
C ALA A 45 6.14 16.62 -7.34
N THR A 46 5.69 17.49 -8.26
CA THR A 46 5.84 18.94 -8.12
C THR A 46 4.98 19.50 -6.99
N THR A 47 3.72 19.07 -6.90
CA THR A 47 2.75 19.57 -5.93
C THR A 47 3.10 19.16 -4.51
N ILE A 48 3.38 17.88 -4.28
CA ILE A 48 3.70 17.33 -2.96
C ILE A 48 4.98 17.96 -2.40
N ARG A 49 5.99 18.18 -3.25
CA ARG A 49 7.23 18.87 -2.87
C ARG A 49 6.98 20.30 -2.40
N ALA A 50 5.98 20.99 -2.95
CA ALA A 50 5.69 22.38 -2.64
C ALA A 50 4.92 22.58 -1.33
N PHE A 51 4.23 21.56 -0.81
CA PHE A 51 3.49 21.67 0.45
C PHE A 51 4.43 21.99 1.62
N ALA A 52 4.11 22.98 2.45
CA ALA A 52 4.86 23.25 3.68
C ALA A 52 4.37 22.32 4.81
N GLY A 53 5.23 21.41 5.28
CA GLY A 53 5.12 20.63 6.54
C GLY A 53 3.81 19.88 6.85
N GLY A 54 3.89 18.55 7.02
CA GLY A 54 2.91 17.70 7.72
C GLY A 54 1.51 17.59 7.08
N ARG A 55 1.07 16.36 6.78
CA ARG A 55 -0.14 15.98 6.01
C ARG A 55 0.08 15.91 4.50
N ARG A 56 1.01 15.08 4.06
CA ARG A 56 1.22 14.72 2.63
C ARG A 56 0.77 13.29 2.32
N GLU A 57 0.18 12.59 3.29
CA GLU A 57 -0.11 11.16 3.21
C GLU A 57 -1.11 10.82 2.10
N THR A 58 -2.26 11.50 2.05
CA THR A 58 -3.25 11.28 0.99
C THR A 58 -2.67 11.43 -0.42
N PRO A 59 -1.99 12.54 -0.78
CA PRO A 59 -1.43 12.65 -2.12
C PRO A 59 -0.25 11.71 -2.39
N LEU A 60 0.53 11.32 -1.37
CA LEU A 60 1.57 10.31 -1.50
C LEU A 60 0.99 8.90 -1.72
N ALA A 61 -0.07 8.55 -0.99
CA ALA A 61 -0.80 7.29 -1.16
C ALA A 61 -1.37 7.18 -2.58
N LEU A 62 -1.96 8.25 -3.11
CA LEU A 62 -2.44 8.29 -4.49
C LEU A 62 -1.31 8.06 -5.49
N ALA A 63 -0.18 8.73 -5.30
CA ALA A 63 0.99 8.57 -6.16
C ALA A 63 1.51 7.14 -6.17
N GLY A 64 1.55 6.51 -4.99
CA GLY A 64 1.85 5.11 -4.79
C GLY A 64 0.94 4.18 -5.57
N LEU A 65 -0.37 4.35 -5.41
CA LEU A 65 -1.37 3.52 -6.07
C LEU A 65 -1.31 3.65 -7.60
N ILE A 66 -1.17 4.87 -8.12
CA ILE A 66 -0.95 5.10 -9.56
C ILE A 66 0.34 4.43 -10.03
N ALA A 67 1.41 4.48 -9.23
CA ALA A 67 2.66 3.86 -9.58
C ALA A 67 2.56 2.33 -9.62
N VAL A 68 1.75 1.69 -8.76
CA VAL A 68 1.50 0.24 -8.84
C VAL A 68 1.02 -0.17 -10.24
N ASP A 69 0.05 0.55 -10.79
CA ASP A 69 -0.54 0.24 -12.11
C ASP A 69 0.23 0.87 -13.30
N ALA A 70 1.38 1.50 -13.06
CA ALA A 70 2.20 2.13 -14.09
C ALA A 70 2.95 1.08 -14.93
N THR A 71 2.83 1.19 -16.25
CA THR A 71 3.51 0.28 -17.18
C THR A 71 5.02 0.53 -17.22
N ASP A 72 5.79 -0.40 -17.79
CA ASP A 72 7.23 -0.18 -18.04
C ASP A 72 7.51 1.10 -18.83
N ALA A 73 6.64 1.45 -19.78
CA ALA A 73 6.75 2.66 -20.57
C ALA A 73 6.52 3.91 -19.71
N ASP A 74 5.53 3.88 -18.80
CA ASP A 74 5.28 4.96 -17.85
C ASP A 74 6.43 5.11 -16.86
N ARG A 75 6.97 4.01 -16.33
CA ARG A 75 8.13 4.02 -15.43
C ARG A 75 9.37 4.59 -16.12
N ALA A 76 9.59 4.26 -17.39
CA ALA A 76 10.66 4.85 -18.18
C ALA A 76 10.43 6.35 -18.44
N ALA A 77 9.19 6.76 -18.72
CA ALA A 77 8.84 8.15 -19.01
C ALA A 77 8.90 9.05 -17.76
N TYR A 78 8.45 8.56 -16.60
CA TYR A 78 8.27 9.33 -15.37
C TYR A 78 9.24 8.94 -14.25
N GLY A 79 10.32 8.20 -14.55
CA GLY A 79 11.23 7.64 -13.55
C GLY A 79 11.80 8.66 -12.55
N GLY A 80 12.13 9.87 -13.00
CA GLY A 80 12.62 10.93 -12.11
C GLY A 80 11.55 11.50 -11.17
N ASP A 81 10.29 11.52 -11.60
CA ASP A 81 9.16 11.92 -10.77
C ASP A 81 8.81 10.82 -9.76
N ILE A 82 8.84 9.54 -10.18
CA ILE A 82 8.69 8.37 -9.31
C ILE A 82 9.77 8.36 -8.23
N GLU A 83 11.04 8.57 -8.57
CA GLU A 83 12.14 8.66 -7.59
C GLU A 83 11.93 9.82 -6.61
N THR A 84 11.42 10.95 -7.09
CA THR A 84 11.11 12.10 -6.24
C THR A 84 9.99 11.78 -5.25
N LEU A 85 8.91 11.15 -5.72
CA LEU A 85 7.79 10.72 -4.90
C LEU A 85 8.20 9.67 -3.88
N HIS A 86 9.06 8.72 -4.26
CA HIS A 86 9.58 7.67 -3.38
C HIS A 86 10.33 8.27 -2.20
N ARG A 87 11.28 9.18 -2.47
CA ARG A 87 12.00 9.89 -1.39
C ARG A 87 11.06 10.66 -0.47
N LEU A 88 10.07 11.35 -1.04
CA LEU A 88 9.07 12.08 -0.24
C LEU A 88 8.21 11.16 0.64
N ALA A 89 7.89 9.94 0.17
CA ALA A 89 7.16 8.95 0.94
C ALA A 89 8.03 8.38 2.08
N VAL A 90 9.27 7.99 1.77
CA VAL A 90 10.23 7.49 2.77
C VAL A 90 10.50 8.54 3.87
N ASP A 91 10.74 9.79 3.49
CA ASP A 91 10.96 10.89 4.45
C ASP A 91 9.74 11.13 5.35
N ARG A 92 8.53 10.81 4.87
CA ARG A 92 7.28 11.01 5.62
C ARG A 92 6.99 9.88 6.61
N LEU A 93 7.45 8.65 6.36
CA LEU A 93 7.14 7.46 7.16
C LEU A 93 7.29 7.65 8.69
N PRO A 94 8.40 8.21 9.21
CA PRO A 94 8.59 8.34 10.67
C PRO A 94 7.59 9.27 11.35
N GLU A 95 6.96 10.15 10.58
CA GLU A 95 6.07 11.19 11.07
C GLU A 95 4.61 10.96 10.64
N ALA A 96 4.26 9.77 10.15
CA ALA A 96 2.88 9.40 9.80
C ALA A 96 1.91 9.76 10.93
N SER A 97 0.69 10.21 10.61
CA SER A 97 -0.27 10.67 11.63
C SER A 97 -0.73 9.55 12.57
N ASP A 98 -0.92 8.36 12.03
CA ASP A 98 -1.51 7.19 12.68
C ASP A 98 -1.05 5.92 11.93
N ASP A 99 -1.49 4.76 12.41
CA ASP A 99 -1.10 3.46 11.88
C ASP A 99 -1.62 3.26 10.45
N SER A 100 -2.81 3.78 10.13
CA SER A 100 -3.38 3.65 8.79
C SER A 100 -2.63 4.50 7.77
N ALA A 101 -2.33 5.74 8.12
CA ALA A 101 -1.48 6.61 7.33
C ALA A 101 -0.07 6.01 7.13
N PHE A 102 0.46 5.30 8.12
CA PHE A 102 1.74 4.60 8.02
C PHE A 102 1.68 3.44 7.03
N VAL A 103 0.64 2.61 7.07
CA VAL A 103 0.43 1.51 6.11
C VAL A 103 0.29 2.04 4.68
N TYR A 104 -0.51 3.09 4.47
CA TYR A 104 -0.65 3.72 3.15
C TYR A 104 0.67 4.30 2.61
N LEU A 105 1.53 4.84 3.49
CA LEU A 105 2.87 5.29 3.08
C LEU A 105 3.79 4.13 2.72
N LEU A 106 3.73 2.99 3.44
CA LEU A 106 4.48 1.79 3.06
C LEU A 106 4.04 1.27 1.69
N GLN A 107 2.73 1.19 1.45
CA GLN A 107 2.18 0.85 0.14
C GLN A 107 2.68 1.79 -0.95
N ALA A 108 2.71 3.10 -0.66
CA ALA A 108 3.22 4.07 -1.61
C ALA A 108 4.70 3.85 -1.94
N VAL A 109 5.53 3.60 -0.93
CA VAL A 109 6.95 3.27 -1.13
C VAL A 109 7.08 2.03 -2.02
N LEU A 110 6.32 0.97 -1.76
CA LEU A 110 6.38 -0.27 -2.52
C LEU A 110 5.90 -0.12 -3.96
N GLY A 111 4.79 0.58 -4.20
CA GLY A 111 4.29 0.84 -5.55
C GLY A 111 5.28 1.67 -6.39
N LEU A 112 5.94 2.65 -5.75
CA LEU A 112 6.99 3.46 -6.37
C LEU A 112 8.28 2.67 -6.61
N GLU A 113 8.58 1.65 -5.80
CA GLU A 113 9.66 0.66 -6.03
C GLU A 113 9.33 -0.35 -7.14
N GLY A 114 8.05 -0.50 -7.48
CA GLY A 114 7.60 -1.45 -8.50
C GLY A 114 7.01 -2.75 -7.98
N ASP A 115 6.69 -2.82 -6.68
CA ASP A 115 6.01 -3.98 -6.11
C ASP A 115 4.50 -3.85 -6.32
N GLU A 116 3.98 -4.66 -7.24
CA GLU A 116 2.57 -4.63 -7.63
C GLU A 116 1.63 -5.33 -6.64
N VAL A 117 2.17 -6.26 -5.84
CA VAL A 117 1.41 -7.04 -4.87
C VAL A 117 1.30 -6.26 -3.58
N TRP A 118 2.42 -6.00 -2.92
CA TRP A 118 2.43 -5.39 -1.59
C TRP A 118 2.22 -3.87 -1.63
N GLY A 119 2.29 -3.26 -2.81
CA GLY A 119 1.74 -1.92 -3.04
C GLY A 119 0.22 -1.83 -2.83
N LYS A 120 -0.51 -2.96 -2.83
CA LYS A 120 -1.97 -3.05 -2.65
C LYS A 120 -2.36 -3.92 -1.45
N GLU A 121 -1.80 -5.11 -1.33
CA GLU A 121 -2.20 -6.12 -0.33
C GLU A 121 -1.85 -5.76 1.13
N LEU A 122 -1.04 -4.73 1.38
CA LEU A 122 -0.83 -4.25 2.75
C LEU A 122 -2.08 -3.58 3.36
N ASP A 123 -3.10 -3.23 2.56
CA ASP A 123 -4.34 -2.62 3.07
C ASP A 123 -5.11 -3.57 4.01
N HIS A 124 -4.87 -4.88 3.93
CA HIS A 124 -5.38 -5.85 4.92
C HIS A 124 -4.97 -5.50 6.36
N LEU A 125 -3.84 -4.82 6.58
CA LEU A 125 -3.44 -4.33 7.91
C LEU A 125 -4.37 -3.21 8.41
N ASN A 126 -4.90 -2.39 7.51
CA ASN A 126 -5.88 -1.35 7.84
C ASN A 126 -7.25 -1.94 8.12
N ASP A 127 -7.65 -2.95 7.35
CA ASP A 127 -8.88 -3.70 7.59
C ASP A 127 -8.80 -4.49 8.92
N GLY A 128 -7.59 -4.91 9.29
CA GLY A 128 -7.32 -5.70 10.49
C GLY A 128 -7.67 -7.18 10.33
N GLU A 129 -8.07 -7.59 9.13
CA GLU A 129 -8.45 -8.95 8.77
C GLU A 129 -8.00 -9.29 7.35
N VAL A 130 -7.88 -10.60 7.10
CA VAL A 130 -7.53 -11.16 5.80
C VAL A 130 -8.44 -12.34 5.49
N ASP A 131 -8.94 -12.38 4.27
CA ASP A 131 -9.66 -13.52 3.72
C ASP A 131 -8.69 -14.39 2.92
N VAL A 132 -8.60 -15.67 3.26
CA VAL A 132 -7.74 -16.63 2.57
C VAL A 132 -8.47 -17.91 2.26
N HIS A 133 -8.07 -18.58 1.19
CA HIS A 133 -8.57 -19.91 0.83
C HIS A 133 -7.52 -20.99 1.09
N CYS A 134 -7.90 -22.10 1.71
CA CYS A 134 -6.99 -23.22 1.87
C CYS A 134 -6.65 -23.83 0.49
N PRO A 135 -5.36 -23.90 0.08
CA PRO A 135 -4.99 -24.43 -1.24
C PRO A 135 -5.27 -25.93 -1.39
N GLU A 136 -5.42 -26.67 -0.29
CA GLU A 136 -5.62 -28.12 -0.29
C GLU A 136 -7.11 -28.51 -0.41
N CYS A 137 -7.99 -27.82 0.32
CA CYS A 137 -9.42 -28.18 0.37
C CYS A 137 -10.38 -27.09 -0.09
N GLY A 138 -9.88 -25.87 -0.36
CA GLY A 138 -10.67 -24.75 -0.85
C GLY A 138 -11.50 -24.02 0.21
N GLU A 139 -11.33 -24.33 1.49
CA GLU A 139 -12.07 -23.66 2.57
C GLU A 139 -11.71 -22.16 2.63
N GLU A 140 -12.72 -21.29 2.63
CA GLU A 140 -12.58 -19.84 2.83
C GLU A 140 -12.51 -19.52 4.33
N ILE A 141 -11.51 -18.74 4.74
CA ILE A 141 -11.20 -18.50 6.14
C ILE A 141 -10.90 -17.01 6.34
N LEU A 142 -11.77 -16.33 7.09
CA LEU A 142 -11.54 -14.95 7.54
C LEU A 142 -10.77 -14.94 8.87
N LEU A 143 -9.66 -14.21 8.92
CA LEU A 143 -8.74 -14.18 10.06
C LEU A 143 -8.38 -12.76 10.45
N GLY A 144 -8.39 -12.47 11.75
CA GLY A 144 -7.84 -11.22 12.28
C GLY A 144 -6.31 -11.18 12.17
N LEU A 145 -5.74 -10.00 11.96
CA LEU A 145 -4.29 -9.73 11.93
C LEU A 145 -3.79 -9.15 13.27
N THR A 146 -4.31 -9.68 14.37
CA THR A 146 -3.96 -9.26 15.74
C THR A 146 -3.03 -10.28 16.42
N ASP A 147 -2.63 -9.99 17.65
CA ASP A 147 -1.87 -10.93 18.47
C ASP A 147 -2.67 -12.20 18.85
N GLU A 148 -3.99 -12.08 18.94
CA GLU A 148 -4.95 -13.18 19.21
C GLU A 148 -5.24 -14.08 18.00
N SER A 149 -4.69 -13.76 16.83
CA SER A 149 -4.89 -14.52 15.59
C SER A 149 -4.44 -15.99 15.68
N GLU A 150 -5.16 -16.87 14.97
CA GLU A 150 -4.77 -18.27 14.74
C GLU A 150 -3.54 -18.40 13.82
N ILE A 151 -3.16 -17.32 13.14
CA ILE A 151 -1.98 -17.29 12.27
C ILE A 151 -0.71 -17.34 13.11
N ALA A 152 0.11 -18.39 12.90
CA ALA A 152 1.44 -18.48 13.49
C ALA A 152 2.32 -17.33 12.96
N PRO A 153 2.97 -16.54 13.83
CA PRO A 153 3.70 -15.35 13.41
C PRO A 153 4.94 -15.75 12.61
N GLY A 154 5.23 -14.99 11.56
CA GLY A 154 6.39 -15.22 10.72
C GLY A 154 6.75 -14.00 9.87
N LEU A 155 8.02 -13.96 9.43
CA LEU A 155 8.53 -12.99 8.47
C LEU A 155 9.19 -13.80 7.36
N SER A 156 8.37 -14.32 6.44
CA SER A 156 8.76 -15.33 5.45
C SER A 156 9.68 -14.82 4.33
N SER A 157 9.93 -13.50 4.26
CA SER A 157 10.74 -12.87 3.21
C SER A 157 11.59 -11.70 3.72
N GLU A 158 12.62 -11.31 2.96
CA GLU A 158 13.41 -10.10 3.24
C GLU A 158 12.55 -8.83 3.25
N LEU A 159 11.56 -8.77 2.34
CA LEU A 159 10.57 -7.68 2.31
C LEU A 159 9.81 -7.61 3.64
N SER A 160 9.26 -8.72 4.12
CA SER A 160 8.52 -8.76 5.37
C SER A 160 9.39 -8.33 6.57
N ALA A 161 10.65 -8.75 6.60
CA ALA A 161 11.60 -8.35 7.64
C ALA A 161 11.91 -6.85 7.60
N ARG A 162 12.07 -6.28 6.40
CA ARG A 162 12.26 -4.84 6.18
C ARG A 162 11.03 -4.06 6.68
N LEU A 163 9.83 -4.41 6.23
CA LEU A 163 8.59 -3.73 6.62
C LEU A 163 8.36 -3.77 8.13
N HIS A 164 8.56 -4.94 8.76
CA HIS A 164 8.47 -5.08 10.20
C HIS A 164 9.49 -4.19 10.93
N ALA A 165 10.74 -4.15 10.46
CA ALA A 165 11.77 -3.30 11.05
C ALA A 165 11.45 -1.79 10.91
N GLU A 166 10.84 -1.36 9.80
CA GLU A 166 10.34 0.00 9.63
C GLU A 166 9.23 0.31 10.64
N ALA A 167 8.23 -0.58 10.78
CA ALA A 167 7.13 -0.42 11.73
C ALA A 167 7.63 -0.31 13.17
N VAL A 168 8.55 -1.20 13.59
CA VAL A 168 9.17 -1.16 14.91
C VAL A 168 9.93 0.15 15.13
N ARG A 169 10.72 0.60 14.16
CA ARG A 169 11.51 1.84 14.27
C ARG A 169 10.61 3.07 14.38
N ALA A 170 9.46 3.05 13.73
CA ALA A 170 8.45 4.10 13.81
C ALA A 170 7.55 4.00 15.06
N GLY A 171 7.73 2.99 15.92
CA GLY A 171 6.92 2.79 17.13
C GLY A 171 5.49 2.30 16.83
N ARG A 172 5.28 1.67 15.67
CA ARG A 172 3.98 1.19 15.20
C ARG A 172 3.77 -0.28 15.60
N GLU A 173 3.57 -0.52 16.90
CA GLU A 173 3.53 -1.88 17.46
C GLU A 173 2.41 -2.74 16.87
N ALA A 174 1.19 -2.19 16.70
CA ALA A 174 0.07 -2.93 16.11
C ALA A 174 0.35 -3.32 14.66
N VAL A 175 0.91 -2.41 13.86
CA VAL A 175 1.32 -2.70 12.47
C VAL A 175 2.42 -3.77 12.44
N ALA A 176 3.40 -3.69 13.34
CA ALA A 176 4.47 -4.69 13.43
C ALA A 176 3.90 -6.09 13.74
N VAL A 177 2.96 -6.19 14.69
CA VAL A 177 2.26 -7.45 14.98
C VAL A 177 1.49 -7.94 13.76
N GLY A 178 0.69 -7.08 13.13
CA GLY A 178 -0.09 -7.42 11.95
C GLY A 178 0.77 -7.94 10.80
N LEU A 179 1.95 -7.33 10.57
CA LEU A 179 2.92 -7.81 9.58
C LEU A 179 3.40 -9.24 9.88
N THR A 180 3.62 -9.61 11.14
CA THR A 180 3.98 -11.00 11.47
C THR A 180 2.84 -12.00 11.20
N ARG A 181 1.58 -11.55 11.23
CA ARG A 181 0.42 -12.38 10.87
C ARG A 181 0.27 -12.47 9.36
N LEU A 182 0.32 -11.35 8.66
CA LEU A 182 0.18 -11.28 7.21
C LEU A 182 1.26 -12.10 6.48
N PHE A 183 2.49 -12.08 6.98
CA PHE A 183 3.61 -12.89 6.47
C PHE A 183 3.83 -14.20 7.25
N GLY A 184 2.85 -14.58 8.08
CA GLY A 184 2.84 -15.78 8.89
C GLY A 184 2.32 -17.02 8.15
N ARG A 185 2.01 -18.05 8.93
CA ARG A 185 1.47 -19.32 8.41
C ARG A 185 0.19 -19.70 9.12
N LEU A 186 -0.79 -20.16 8.34
CA LEU A 186 -2.03 -20.73 8.86
C LEU A 186 -1.97 -22.26 8.80
N ALA A 187 -2.65 -22.92 9.73
CA ALA A 187 -3.05 -24.32 9.59
C ALA A 187 -4.59 -24.36 9.42
N CYS A 188 -5.06 -24.92 8.32
CA CYS A 188 -6.49 -25.04 8.04
C CYS A 188 -7.16 -25.93 9.10
N HIS A 189 -8.24 -25.45 9.71
CA HIS A 189 -8.98 -26.20 10.73
C HIS A 189 -9.74 -27.41 10.16
N GLU A 190 -10.06 -27.41 8.86
CA GLU A 190 -10.78 -28.49 8.20
C GLU A 190 -9.86 -29.64 7.77
N CYS A 191 -8.80 -29.37 7.00
CA CYS A 191 -7.94 -30.42 6.45
C CYS A 191 -6.59 -30.56 7.17
N GLY A 192 -6.23 -29.62 8.06
CA GLY A 192 -4.93 -29.57 8.73
C GLY A 192 -3.76 -29.11 7.85
N GLY A 193 -4.00 -28.80 6.57
CA GLY A 193 -2.98 -28.29 5.65
C GLY A 193 -2.42 -26.94 6.12
N SER A 194 -1.10 -26.75 6.04
CA SER A 194 -0.45 -25.50 6.43
C SER A 194 0.11 -24.74 5.23
N PHE A 195 -0.18 -23.44 5.15
CA PHE A 195 0.24 -22.58 4.05
C PHE A 195 0.63 -21.17 4.54
N PRO A 196 1.52 -20.45 3.81
CA PRO A 196 1.78 -19.05 4.05
C PRO A 196 0.55 -18.19 3.69
N VAL A 197 0.19 -17.25 4.57
CA VAL A 197 -0.92 -16.32 4.30
C VAL A 197 -0.59 -15.42 3.11
N ALA A 198 0.63 -14.87 3.09
CA ALA A 198 1.15 -14.03 2.01
C ALA A 198 1.06 -14.63 0.60
N ASP A 199 1.28 -15.94 0.45
CA ASP A 199 1.23 -16.60 -0.87
C ASP A 199 -0.20 -16.67 -1.43
N ASN A 200 -1.19 -16.72 -0.53
CA ASN A 200 -2.61 -16.71 -0.88
C ASN A 200 -3.02 -15.38 -1.51
N LEU A 201 -2.49 -14.27 -0.98
CA LEU A 201 -2.74 -12.90 -1.43
C LEU A 201 -1.99 -12.56 -2.72
N ALA A 202 -0.75 -13.02 -2.86
CA ALA A 202 0.06 -12.77 -4.04
C ALA A 202 -0.46 -13.49 -5.31
N GLY A 203 -1.63 -14.13 -5.26
CA GLY A 203 -2.20 -14.87 -6.39
C GLY A 203 -1.32 -16.03 -6.83
N VAL A 204 -0.43 -16.53 -5.96
CA VAL A 204 0.39 -17.71 -6.26
C VAL A 204 -0.55 -18.90 -6.28
N SER A 205 -1.06 -19.19 -7.48
CA SER A 205 -1.67 -20.48 -7.79
C SER A 205 -0.58 -21.52 -7.59
N TYR A 206 -0.63 -22.24 -6.47
CA TYR A 206 0.16 -23.46 -6.32
C TYR A 206 -0.25 -24.44 -7.43
N PRO A 207 0.72 -25.08 -8.11
CA PRO A 207 0.50 -25.85 -9.34
C PRO A 207 -0.47 -27.01 -9.19
#